data_AF-A0A970RQD2-F1
#
_entry.id   AF-A0A970RQD2-F1
#
_cell.length_a   1.000
_cell.length_b   1.000
_cell.length_c   1.000
_cell.angle_alpha   90.00
_cell.angle_beta   90.00
_cell.angle_gamma   90.00
#
_symmetry.space_group_name_H-M   'P 1'
#
loop_
_entity.id
_entity.type
_entity.pdbx_description
1 polymer ?
#
loop_
_entity_poly.entity_id
_entity_poly.type
_entity_poly.pdbx_seq_one_letter_code
_entity_poly.pdbx_strand_id
1 'polypeptide(L)'
;RTLLTSVFDTEVGGAGVTSNGELWKGIHVTKTGLLNMTHAVIRYASAAGVCSWGPPSLFIEGDANISYTTVEECGWMVLVFEGNRISITDSELLYTSENGFIAQAMGMRLVAQGAGGQFEFSNNEVEVSGFLANFGVSSGVENSFIVTMTGNTFYASQLFHGSFYGGITFTGNEVIGDSTGYSALQLSGLSGSVQIHNNSFYDYEAAIYMTGGGQFTEVSLTYNRFYGVDFEAFRFEADTIQSLIVEQNEFYGVWQSGAGNGAYAAIEVKSNLGSDVGLDMDSVIIRDNFFRTFQYAVKLEVGSCETIQVSDNDVGADFYAIYIEQSSDSKVDSVEIKGNTVYSDFAVLVLDFAGCEEISISNNQLTARDQDLIRISGDADRVAIRNNRMTRLDSYNCDFLTMRLWSNPDTIVSINFNIFRVESPLTWPLRLVEIDESISYVNAQYNFWGGPHAPRTNQYQWSGQDVGVNYVTPNVDYSNWIGQEFVMEYNFGGNGGNAALGLYSQSFSDLVVGTPGISVDFSRTYNSQDKRSTSFGTGWSFGFEGFCEDYKYTFVLEDGTTEEIIFDYLKGVRLPDGSTLSFTKVGDTYRSDNSSNTFVENADGSFT
;
A
#
# COMPACT_ATOMS: atom_id res chain seq x y z
N ARG A 1 -19.99 38.15 -30.36
CA ARG A 1 -20.03 39.63 -30.48
C ARG A 1 -19.23 40.16 -29.31
N THR A 2 -18.09 40.83 -29.54
CA THR A 2 -17.25 41.40 -28.48
C THR A 2 -18.02 42.50 -27.75
N LEU A 3 -18.21 42.36 -26.43
CA LEU A 3 -19.04 43.28 -25.64
C LEU A 3 -18.21 44.42 -25.04
N LEU A 4 -16.97 44.13 -24.63
CA LEU A 4 -16.00 45.05 -24.03
C LEU A 4 -14.61 44.65 -24.52
N THR A 5 -13.76 45.61 -24.88
CA THR A 5 -12.36 45.35 -25.26
C THR A 5 -11.40 46.26 -24.50
N SER A 6 -10.20 45.73 -24.25
CA SER A 6 -9.08 46.43 -23.63
C SER A 6 -8.51 47.51 -24.55
N VAL A 7 -8.03 48.60 -23.94
CA VAL A 7 -7.22 49.63 -24.63
C VAL A 7 -5.87 49.11 -25.14
N PHE A 8 -5.46 47.89 -24.79
CA PHE A 8 -4.26 47.22 -25.31
C PHE A 8 -4.48 46.43 -26.59
N ASP A 9 -5.71 46.00 -26.87
CA ASP A 9 -5.97 45.12 -28.01
C ASP A 9 -6.00 45.98 -29.28
N THR A 10 -4.84 46.08 -29.92
CA THR A 10 -4.67 46.83 -31.16
C THR A 10 -5.48 46.22 -32.32
N GLU A 11 -5.86 44.94 -32.23
CA GLU A 11 -6.65 44.27 -33.27
C GLU A 11 -8.13 44.71 -33.26
N VAL A 12 -8.62 45.21 -32.12
CA VAL A 12 -9.98 45.78 -32.00
C VAL A 12 -9.99 47.26 -31.58
N GLY A 13 -8.89 47.98 -31.81
CA GLY A 13 -8.86 49.46 -31.78
C GLY A 13 -8.38 50.10 -30.46
N GLY A 14 -7.71 49.36 -29.58
CA GLY A 14 -7.04 49.90 -28.40
C GLY A 14 -5.87 50.84 -28.75
N ALA A 15 -5.75 51.96 -28.02
CA ALA A 15 -4.74 53.00 -28.28
C ALA A 15 -3.31 52.67 -27.78
N GLY A 16 -3.13 51.51 -27.12
CA GLY A 16 -1.90 51.18 -26.41
C GLY A 16 -1.79 51.97 -25.11
N VAL A 17 -1.62 51.27 -24.00
CA VAL A 17 -1.45 51.90 -22.69
C VAL A 17 0.03 52.06 -22.40
N THR A 18 0.46 53.20 -21.88
CA THR A 18 1.88 53.50 -21.65
C THR A 18 2.29 53.49 -20.18
N SER A 19 1.32 53.44 -19.25
CA SER A 19 1.59 53.36 -17.80
C SER A 19 0.53 52.56 -17.04
N ASN A 20 0.90 52.03 -15.86
CA ASN A 20 -0.02 51.28 -14.98
C ASN A 20 -1.29 52.04 -14.57
N GLY A 21 -1.22 53.37 -14.50
CA GLY A 21 -2.37 54.20 -14.11
C GLY A 21 -3.47 54.30 -15.17
N GLU A 22 -3.14 53.92 -16.41
CA GLU A 22 -4.06 53.95 -17.56
C GLU A 22 -4.70 52.57 -17.82
N LEU A 23 -4.37 51.55 -17.02
CA LEU A 23 -4.98 50.22 -17.09
C LEU A 23 -6.47 50.30 -16.74
N TRP A 24 -7.32 49.74 -17.60
CA TRP A 24 -8.70 49.50 -17.24
C TRP A 24 -8.75 48.47 -16.10
N LYS A 25 -9.53 48.76 -15.05
CA LYS A 25 -9.58 47.92 -13.83
C LYS A 25 -10.46 46.66 -13.96
N GLY A 26 -10.68 46.20 -15.20
CA GLY A 26 -11.53 45.04 -15.48
C GLY A 26 -13.02 45.25 -15.17
N ILE A 27 -13.74 44.14 -15.09
CA ILE A 27 -15.13 44.09 -14.63
C ILE A 27 -15.12 43.90 -13.11
N HIS A 28 -15.76 44.81 -12.37
CA HIS A 28 -15.94 44.69 -10.92
C HIS A 28 -17.41 44.46 -10.58
N VAL A 29 -17.72 43.29 -10.04
CA VAL A 29 -19.03 42.93 -9.48
C VAL A 29 -18.96 43.12 -7.97
N THR A 30 -19.72 44.08 -7.44
CA THR A 30 -19.73 44.37 -6.00
C THR A 30 -20.53 43.32 -5.22
N LYS A 31 -20.42 43.32 -3.88
CA LYS A 31 -21.09 42.35 -2.98
C LYS A 31 -22.59 42.14 -3.20
N THR A 32 -23.33 43.17 -3.63
CA THR A 32 -24.78 43.07 -3.89
C THR A 32 -25.10 42.87 -5.38
N GLY A 33 -24.07 42.74 -6.21
CA GLY A 33 -24.19 42.55 -7.65
C GLY A 33 -24.40 41.09 -8.02
N LEU A 34 -24.89 40.89 -9.24
CA LEU A 34 -25.01 39.58 -9.89
C LEU A 34 -24.38 39.69 -11.29
N LEU A 35 -23.49 38.76 -11.62
CA LEU A 35 -22.98 38.61 -12.98
C LEU A 35 -23.51 37.32 -13.60
N ASN A 36 -24.33 37.44 -14.64
CA ASN A 36 -24.70 36.33 -15.50
C ASN A 36 -24.04 36.50 -16.85
N MET A 37 -22.98 35.72 -17.10
CA MET A 37 -22.21 35.76 -18.33
C MET A 37 -22.33 34.42 -19.05
N THR A 38 -22.69 34.45 -20.33
CA THR A 38 -22.75 33.25 -21.15
C THR A 38 -22.31 33.54 -22.58
N HIS A 39 -21.62 32.60 -23.23
CA HIS A 39 -21.17 32.74 -24.62
C HIS A 39 -20.33 34.00 -24.85
N ALA A 40 -19.45 34.29 -23.90
CA ALA A 40 -18.62 35.49 -23.88
C ALA A 40 -17.14 35.14 -24.11
N VAL A 41 -16.37 36.15 -24.50
CA VAL A 41 -14.91 36.07 -24.54
C VAL A 41 -14.37 37.23 -23.73
N ILE A 42 -13.53 36.95 -22.74
CA ILE A 42 -12.79 37.93 -21.95
C ILE A 42 -11.34 37.87 -22.43
N ARG A 43 -10.89 38.94 -23.08
CA ARG A 43 -9.48 39.17 -23.46
C ARG A 43 -8.93 40.36 -22.70
N TYR A 44 -7.81 40.22 -22.01
CA TYR A 44 -7.21 41.36 -21.34
C TYR A 44 -5.68 41.26 -21.23
N ALA A 45 -4.98 41.81 -22.21
CA ALA A 45 -3.54 42.03 -22.11
C ALA A 45 -3.20 42.94 -20.91
N SER A 46 -2.86 42.34 -19.77
CA SER A 46 -2.01 43.04 -18.81
C SER A 46 -0.68 43.28 -19.51
N ALA A 47 -0.23 44.53 -19.60
CA ALA A 47 0.97 44.90 -20.34
C ALA A 47 2.14 43.93 -20.05
N ALA A 48 2.64 43.27 -21.10
CA ALA A 48 3.85 42.47 -21.04
C ALA A 48 4.96 43.30 -20.38
N GLY A 49 5.43 42.87 -19.20
CA GLY A 49 6.53 43.49 -18.46
C GLY A 49 6.15 44.47 -17.34
N VAL A 50 4.87 44.67 -17.01
CA VAL A 50 4.47 45.64 -15.97
C VAL A 50 3.84 44.97 -14.73
N CYS A 51 4.70 44.37 -13.91
CA CYS A 51 4.45 43.86 -12.55
C CYS A 51 3.43 42.71 -12.40
N SER A 52 3.80 41.70 -11.62
CA SER A 52 3.02 40.50 -11.27
C SER A 52 1.72 40.76 -10.46
N TRP A 53 1.31 42.01 -10.27
CA TRP A 53 0.17 42.40 -9.43
C TRP A 53 -0.66 43.54 -10.05
N GLY A 54 -0.76 43.61 -11.38
CA GLY A 54 -1.69 44.52 -12.06
C GLY A 54 -3.14 44.33 -11.59
N PRO A 55 -4.06 45.27 -11.88
CA PRO A 55 -5.48 45.07 -11.55
C PRO A 55 -6.02 43.79 -12.24
N PRO A 56 -6.89 43.02 -11.57
CA PRO A 56 -7.45 41.81 -12.17
C PRO A 56 -8.42 42.15 -13.29
N SER A 57 -8.51 41.24 -14.27
CA SER A 57 -9.42 41.37 -15.42
C SER A 57 -10.88 41.23 -15.00
N LEU A 58 -11.12 40.43 -13.96
CA LEU A 58 -12.41 40.19 -13.36
C LEU A 58 -12.27 40.20 -11.84
N PHE A 59 -13.05 41.03 -11.16
CA PHE A 59 -13.11 41.13 -9.70
C PHE A 59 -14.56 40.90 -9.27
N ILE A 60 -14.85 39.79 -8.59
CA ILE A 60 -16.21 39.41 -8.21
C ILE A 60 -16.31 39.31 -6.68
N GLU A 61 -17.20 40.10 -6.08
CA GLU A 61 -17.56 40.02 -4.65
C GLU A 61 -19.00 39.58 -4.41
N GLY A 62 -19.84 39.62 -5.46
CA GLY A 62 -21.25 39.20 -5.41
C GLY A 62 -21.45 37.82 -6.02
N ASP A 63 -22.69 37.49 -6.38
CA ASP A 63 -22.99 36.24 -7.07
C ASP A 63 -22.54 36.30 -8.53
N ALA A 64 -22.07 35.17 -9.05
CA ALA A 64 -21.74 35.06 -10.47
C ALA A 64 -22.04 33.68 -11.04
N ASN A 65 -22.54 33.66 -12.26
CA ASN A 65 -22.70 32.48 -13.10
C ASN A 65 -22.08 32.77 -14.47
N ILE A 66 -20.93 32.13 -14.72
CA ILE A 66 -20.14 32.25 -15.94
C ILE A 66 -20.21 30.91 -16.65
N SER A 67 -20.72 30.88 -17.88
CA SER A 67 -20.87 29.64 -18.66
C SER A 67 -20.45 29.82 -20.12
N TYR A 68 -19.99 28.78 -20.80
CA TYR A 68 -19.65 28.85 -22.24
C TYR A 68 -18.77 30.07 -22.56
N THR A 69 -17.82 30.38 -21.68
CA THR A 69 -17.03 31.61 -21.76
C THR A 69 -15.57 31.26 -21.97
N THR A 70 -14.90 31.97 -22.87
CA THR A 70 -13.45 31.86 -23.04
C THR A 70 -12.78 33.01 -22.30
N VAL A 71 -11.86 32.72 -21.40
CA VAL A 71 -10.98 33.69 -20.75
C VAL A 71 -9.58 33.46 -21.28
N GLU A 72 -9.05 34.39 -22.06
CA GLU A 72 -7.75 34.24 -22.72
C GLU A 72 -6.92 35.51 -22.60
N GLU A 73 -5.60 35.36 -22.64
CA GLU A 73 -4.63 36.47 -22.54
C GLU A 73 -4.86 37.39 -21.33
N CYS A 74 -5.54 36.91 -20.29
CA CYS A 74 -5.92 37.71 -19.11
C CYS A 74 -4.82 37.65 -18.04
N GLY A 75 -4.68 38.74 -17.28
CA GLY A 75 -3.72 38.80 -16.18
C GLY A 75 -4.05 37.81 -15.06
N TRP A 76 -5.22 37.99 -14.42
CA TRP A 76 -5.74 37.15 -13.33
C TRP A 76 -7.18 37.54 -12.97
N MET A 77 -7.93 36.64 -12.35
CA MET A 77 -9.26 36.89 -11.78
C MET A 77 -9.21 36.90 -10.25
N VAL A 78 -10.02 37.72 -9.60
CA VAL A 78 -10.19 37.72 -8.15
C VAL A 78 -11.64 37.42 -7.82
N LEU A 79 -11.87 36.32 -7.10
CA LEU A 79 -13.18 35.87 -6.66
C LEU A 79 -13.21 35.94 -5.14
N VAL A 80 -14.07 36.79 -4.59
CA VAL A 80 -14.22 37.00 -3.15
C VAL A 80 -15.51 36.33 -2.69
N PHE A 81 -15.41 35.53 -1.62
CA PHE A 81 -16.48 34.76 -1.03
C PHE A 81 -16.80 35.30 0.37
N GLU A 82 -18.02 35.81 0.56
CA GLU A 82 -18.58 36.28 1.82
C GLU A 82 -20.10 36.02 1.88
N GLY A 83 -20.50 34.76 1.69
CA GLY A 83 -21.88 34.26 1.67
C GLY A 83 -22.53 34.21 0.29
N ASN A 84 -21.77 34.47 -0.78
CA ASN A 84 -22.17 34.40 -2.18
C ASN A 84 -21.81 33.06 -2.84
N ARG A 85 -22.34 32.84 -4.04
CA ARG A 85 -22.02 31.70 -4.91
C ARG A 85 -21.44 32.19 -6.24
N ILE A 86 -20.33 31.59 -6.63
CA ILE A 86 -19.68 31.84 -7.92
C ILE A 86 -19.56 30.50 -8.64
N SER A 87 -20.13 30.40 -9.84
CA SER A 87 -20.01 29.23 -10.71
C SER A 87 -19.33 29.58 -12.03
N ILE A 88 -18.38 28.75 -12.46
CA ILE A 88 -17.76 28.80 -13.79
C ILE A 88 -17.92 27.42 -14.41
N THR A 89 -18.68 27.33 -15.52
CA THR A 89 -19.03 26.04 -16.12
C THR A 89 -18.87 26.02 -17.62
N ASP A 90 -18.59 24.85 -18.21
CA ASP A 90 -18.52 24.65 -19.66
C ASP A 90 -17.67 25.74 -20.37
N SER A 91 -16.57 26.17 -19.74
CA SER A 91 -15.78 27.35 -20.14
C SER A 91 -14.32 26.99 -20.42
N GLU A 92 -13.64 27.85 -21.17
CA GLU A 92 -12.22 27.68 -21.53
C GLU A 92 -11.39 28.78 -20.86
N LEU A 93 -10.33 28.39 -20.14
CA LEU A 93 -9.45 29.33 -19.43
C LEU A 93 -8.02 29.14 -19.91
N LEU A 94 -7.57 30.05 -20.78
CA LEU A 94 -6.29 29.99 -21.49
C LEU A 94 -5.34 31.07 -20.95
N TYR A 95 -4.57 30.71 -19.91
CA TYR A 95 -3.57 31.55 -19.26
C TYR A 95 -2.14 31.19 -19.71
N THR A 96 -1.93 31.15 -21.02
CA THR A 96 -0.61 30.90 -21.59
C THR A 96 0.16 32.21 -21.69
N SER A 97 1.25 32.37 -20.95
CA SER A 97 2.14 33.52 -21.12
C SER A 97 3.33 33.13 -22.00
N GLU A 98 3.46 33.70 -23.20
CA GLU A 98 4.62 33.49 -24.08
C GLU A 98 5.95 34.01 -23.46
N ASN A 99 5.86 34.88 -22.46
CA ASN A 99 7.01 35.40 -21.76
C ASN A 99 7.39 34.46 -20.62
N GLY A 100 8.41 33.62 -20.84
CA GLY A 100 9.00 32.66 -19.88
C GLY A 100 9.58 33.24 -18.57
N PHE A 101 9.08 34.40 -18.12
CA PHE A 101 9.45 35.10 -16.91
C PHE A 101 8.46 34.93 -15.75
N ILE A 102 7.32 34.26 -15.96
CA ILE A 102 6.28 34.16 -14.92
C ILE A 102 5.98 32.71 -14.56
N ALA A 103 6.91 32.07 -13.83
CA ALA A 103 6.60 30.94 -12.95
C ALA A 103 5.65 31.33 -11.79
N GLN A 104 4.83 32.38 -11.95
CA GLN A 104 3.93 32.98 -10.97
C GLN A 104 2.66 33.56 -11.64
N ALA A 105 2.37 33.22 -12.91
CA ALA A 105 1.12 33.65 -13.52
C ALA A 105 -0.01 32.97 -12.74
N MET A 106 -0.88 33.79 -12.13
CA MET A 106 -2.02 33.32 -11.33
C MET A 106 -3.27 33.42 -12.20
N GLY A 107 -3.90 32.32 -12.58
CA GLY A 107 -5.16 32.38 -13.34
C GLY A 107 -6.27 33.05 -12.51
N MET A 108 -6.42 32.60 -11.27
CA MET A 108 -7.45 33.00 -10.31
C MET A 108 -6.87 33.20 -8.91
N ARG A 109 -7.48 34.09 -8.14
CA ARG A 109 -7.30 34.21 -6.70
C ARG A 109 -8.64 34.08 -6.02
N LEU A 110 -8.77 33.06 -5.18
CA LEU A 110 -9.96 32.73 -4.42
C LEU A 110 -9.76 33.26 -3.00
N VAL A 111 -10.56 34.25 -2.59
CA VAL A 111 -10.45 34.91 -1.28
C VAL A 111 -11.74 34.64 -0.51
N ALA A 112 -11.70 33.74 0.46
CA ALA A 112 -12.85 33.52 1.34
C ALA A 112 -12.68 34.28 2.67
N GLN A 113 -13.73 34.99 3.07
CA GLN A 113 -13.80 35.82 4.27
C GLN A 113 -15.21 35.80 4.87
N GLY A 114 -15.35 36.19 6.14
CA GLY A 114 -16.65 36.30 6.80
C GLY A 114 -17.44 34.99 6.79
N ALA A 115 -18.60 34.97 6.10
CA ALA A 115 -19.51 33.83 6.07
C ALA A 115 -19.15 32.73 5.03
N GLY A 116 -17.99 32.82 4.39
CA GLY A 116 -17.55 31.83 3.41
C GLY A 116 -18.26 31.97 2.07
N GLY A 117 -18.73 30.88 1.48
CA GLY A 117 -19.38 30.91 0.17
C GLY A 117 -19.21 29.60 -0.60
N GLN A 118 -19.68 29.59 -1.84
CA GLN A 118 -19.63 28.40 -2.69
C GLN A 118 -18.93 28.72 -4.02
N PHE A 119 -17.90 27.94 -4.34
CA PHE A 119 -17.25 27.97 -5.64
C PHE A 119 -17.56 26.67 -6.39
N GLU A 120 -18.16 26.79 -7.57
CA GLU A 120 -18.41 25.66 -8.45
C GLU A 120 -17.64 25.84 -9.75
N PHE A 121 -16.81 24.84 -10.07
CA PHE A 121 -15.97 24.86 -11.27
C PHE A 121 -16.15 23.54 -12.02
N SER A 122 -16.96 23.52 -13.08
CA SER A 122 -17.32 22.25 -13.73
C SER A 122 -17.27 22.24 -15.26
N ASN A 123 -16.81 21.14 -15.84
CA ASN A 123 -16.72 20.91 -17.28
C ASN A 123 -15.90 22.00 -18.01
N ASN A 124 -14.87 22.53 -17.36
CA ASN A 124 -14.01 23.54 -17.96
C ASN A 124 -12.76 22.89 -18.56
N GLU A 125 -12.22 23.53 -19.58
CA GLU A 125 -10.88 23.25 -20.11
C GLU A 125 -9.96 24.39 -19.69
N VAL A 126 -8.82 24.04 -19.11
CA VAL A 126 -7.88 25.00 -18.53
C VAL A 126 -6.49 24.72 -19.04
N GLU A 127 -5.83 25.75 -19.58
CA GLU A 127 -4.42 25.71 -19.98
C GLU A 127 -3.68 26.86 -19.31
N VAL A 128 -2.73 26.56 -18.42
CA VAL A 128 -2.02 27.55 -17.61
C VAL A 128 -0.53 27.21 -17.55
N SER A 129 0.35 28.13 -17.92
CA SER A 129 1.82 27.93 -17.83
C SER A 129 2.39 28.09 -16.40
N GLY A 130 1.54 28.03 -15.38
CA GLY A 130 1.81 28.41 -13.98
C GLY A 130 0.73 27.87 -13.04
N PHE A 131 0.23 28.70 -12.11
CA PHE A 131 -0.80 28.29 -11.15
C PHE A 131 -2.20 28.66 -11.63
N LEU A 132 -3.14 27.71 -11.71
CA LEU A 132 -4.53 28.06 -12.03
C LEU A 132 -5.14 28.93 -10.93
N ALA A 133 -5.16 28.47 -9.66
CA ALA A 133 -5.74 29.28 -8.59
C ALA A 133 -4.91 29.34 -7.32
N ASN A 134 -4.87 30.54 -6.73
CA ASN A 134 -4.31 30.77 -5.42
C ASN A 134 -5.42 30.96 -4.38
N PHE A 135 -5.37 30.20 -3.29
CA PHE A 135 -6.27 30.37 -2.16
C PHE A 135 -5.70 31.35 -1.12
N GLY A 136 -6.48 32.37 -0.79
CA GLY A 136 -6.21 33.34 0.26
C GLY A 136 -7.37 33.40 1.24
N VAL A 137 -7.59 32.32 2.00
CA VAL A 137 -8.69 32.22 2.97
C VAL A 137 -8.27 32.80 4.32
N SER A 138 -9.10 33.67 4.91
CA SER A 138 -8.84 34.19 6.26
C SER A 138 -9.18 33.15 7.34
N SER A 139 -8.42 33.10 8.43
CA SER A 139 -8.77 32.31 9.62
C SER A 139 -10.15 32.74 10.16
N GLY A 140 -11.07 31.80 10.36
CA GLY A 140 -12.45 32.08 10.84
C GLY A 140 -13.57 31.82 9.83
N VAL A 141 -13.25 31.34 8.63
CA VAL A 141 -14.21 30.93 7.59
C VAL A 141 -14.41 29.40 7.57
N GLU A 142 -13.82 28.73 8.56
CA GLU A 142 -13.78 27.28 8.71
C GLU A 142 -15.17 26.65 8.51
N ASN A 143 -15.25 25.63 7.66
CA ASN A 143 -16.48 24.89 7.30
C ASN A 143 -17.56 25.68 6.53
N SER A 144 -17.36 26.95 6.20
CA SER A 144 -18.35 27.77 5.48
C SER A 144 -17.99 28.08 4.02
N PHE A 145 -16.74 27.82 3.62
CA PHE A 145 -16.31 27.89 2.22
C PHE A 145 -16.30 26.49 1.61
N ILE A 146 -17.06 26.29 0.53
CA ILE A 146 -17.19 25.01 -0.16
C ILE A 146 -16.71 25.18 -1.60
N VAL A 147 -15.80 24.31 -2.01
CA VAL A 147 -15.26 24.27 -3.37
C VAL A 147 -15.62 22.93 -4.01
N THR A 148 -16.38 23.00 -5.10
CA THR A 148 -16.76 21.82 -5.88
C THR A 148 -16.17 21.92 -7.27
N MET A 149 -15.38 20.93 -7.66
CA MET A 149 -14.77 20.86 -8.98
C MET A 149 -15.12 19.54 -9.65
N THR A 150 -15.72 19.60 -10.83
CA THR A 150 -16.25 18.40 -11.48
C THR A 150 -16.03 18.35 -12.97
N GLY A 151 -15.47 17.26 -13.48
CA GLY A 151 -15.43 17.02 -14.93
C GLY A 151 -14.53 17.98 -15.72
N ASN A 152 -13.53 18.60 -15.09
CA ASN A 152 -12.65 19.54 -15.77
C ASN A 152 -11.43 18.83 -16.37
N THR A 153 -10.83 19.45 -17.38
CA THR A 153 -9.52 19.08 -17.92
C THR A 153 -8.54 20.21 -17.64
N PHE A 154 -7.42 19.89 -17.01
CA PHE A 154 -6.40 20.86 -16.63
C PHE A 154 -5.05 20.51 -17.27
N TYR A 155 -4.45 21.47 -17.97
CA TYR A 155 -3.07 21.46 -18.42
C TYR A 155 -2.32 22.54 -17.64
N ALA A 156 -1.69 22.15 -16.53
CA ALA A 156 -1.06 23.11 -15.64
C ALA A 156 0.13 22.50 -14.88
N SER A 157 1.22 23.25 -14.76
CA SER A 157 2.33 22.88 -13.88
C SER A 157 1.90 22.82 -12.42
N GLN A 158 0.99 23.70 -12.00
CA GLN A 158 0.37 23.65 -10.68
C GLN A 158 -1.10 24.08 -10.75
N LEU A 159 -2.00 23.30 -10.15
CA LEU A 159 -3.43 23.63 -10.22
C LEU A 159 -3.81 24.58 -9.09
N PHE A 160 -3.57 24.20 -7.84
CA PHE A 160 -3.93 24.99 -6.67
C PHE A 160 -2.78 25.19 -5.71
N HIS A 161 -2.67 26.42 -5.21
CA HIS A 161 -1.67 26.77 -4.21
C HIS A 161 -2.24 27.72 -3.15
N GLY A 162 -1.90 27.54 -1.88
CA GLY A 162 -2.16 28.54 -0.82
C GLY A 162 -2.94 27.98 0.36
N SER A 163 -3.46 28.86 1.21
CA SER A 163 -4.14 28.47 2.44
C SER A 163 -5.64 28.35 2.25
N PHE A 164 -6.21 27.19 2.56
CA PHE A 164 -7.63 26.87 2.35
C PHE A 164 -8.27 26.39 3.66
N TYR A 165 -9.40 26.96 4.06
CA TYR A 165 -10.19 26.48 5.20
C TYR A 165 -11.63 26.22 4.71
N GLY A 166 -12.07 24.96 4.63
CA GLY A 166 -13.35 24.63 4.01
C GLY A 166 -13.51 23.19 3.53
N GLY A 167 -14.64 22.91 2.88
CA GLY A 167 -14.87 21.62 2.22
C GLY A 167 -14.42 21.66 0.76
N ILE A 168 -13.66 20.67 0.31
CA ILE A 168 -13.29 20.52 -1.11
C ILE A 168 -13.80 19.17 -1.65
N THR A 169 -14.51 19.23 -2.76
CA THR A 169 -14.90 18.07 -3.56
C THR A 169 -14.26 18.20 -4.93
N PHE A 170 -13.38 17.28 -5.28
CA PHE A 170 -12.65 17.24 -6.54
C PHE A 170 -12.98 15.91 -7.23
N THR A 171 -13.85 15.94 -8.24
CA THR A 171 -14.43 14.72 -8.81
C THR A 171 -14.39 14.64 -10.33
N GLY A 172 -13.94 13.52 -10.90
CA GLY A 172 -14.06 13.28 -12.34
C GLY A 172 -13.17 14.20 -13.19
N ASN A 173 -12.09 14.74 -12.63
CA ASN A 173 -11.20 15.65 -13.35
C ASN A 173 -10.01 14.91 -13.96
N GLU A 174 -9.50 15.45 -15.06
CA GLU A 174 -8.24 15.06 -15.69
C GLU A 174 -7.23 16.17 -15.47
N VAL A 175 -6.11 15.88 -14.81
CA VAL A 175 -5.08 16.84 -14.44
C VAL A 175 -3.75 16.40 -15.04
N ILE A 176 -3.23 17.20 -15.96
CA ILE A 176 -2.04 16.88 -16.76
C ILE A 176 -0.97 17.92 -16.44
N GLY A 177 0.09 17.44 -15.80
CA GLY A 177 1.29 18.22 -15.51
C GLY A 177 2.13 18.45 -16.75
N ASP A 178 2.99 19.47 -16.68
CA ASP A 178 4.12 19.60 -17.59
C ASP A 178 5.39 19.04 -16.92
N SER A 179 6.50 18.94 -17.66
CA SER A 179 7.77 18.43 -17.13
C SER A 179 8.38 19.26 -15.99
N THR A 180 7.74 20.35 -15.57
CA THR A 180 8.13 21.22 -14.45
C THR A 180 7.09 21.23 -13.34
N GLY A 181 6.02 20.44 -13.46
CA GLY A 181 4.91 20.43 -12.54
C GLY A 181 5.29 19.87 -11.19
N TYR A 182 5.37 20.75 -10.19
CA TYR A 182 5.69 20.36 -8.82
C TYR A 182 4.52 19.62 -8.17
N SER A 183 3.32 20.21 -8.18
CA SER A 183 2.13 19.56 -7.63
C SER A 183 0.84 20.09 -8.23
N ALA A 184 -0.14 19.20 -8.44
CA ALA A 184 -1.46 19.64 -8.86
C ALA A 184 -2.14 20.37 -7.69
N LEU A 185 -2.27 19.71 -6.54
CA LEU A 185 -2.93 20.27 -5.38
C LEU A 185 -1.92 20.57 -4.27
N GLN A 186 -1.52 21.83 -4.09
CA GLN A 186 -0.66 22.28 -2.98
C GLN A 186 -1.43 23.14 -1.98
N LEU A 187 -2.14 22.52 -1.06
CA LEU A 187 -2.99 23.25 -0.13
C LEU A 187 -2.37 23.26 1.27
N SER A 188 -2.38 24.43 1.91
CA SER A 188 -1.93 24.64 3.29
C SER A 188 -3.10 25.07 4.20
N GLY A 189 -2.94 24.97 5.51
CA GLY A 189 -3.89 25.55 6.48
C GLY A 189 -5.29 24.94 6.42
N LEU A 190 -5.38 23.68 6.04
CA LEU A 190 -6.61 22.96 5.76
C LEU A 190 -7.44 22.61 7.01
N SER A 191 -8.77 22.71 6.90
CA SER A 191 -9.74 22.16 7.86
C SER A 191 -11.05 21.80 7.14
N GLY A 192 -11.83 20.87 7.68
CA GLY A 192 -13.11 20.43 7.09
C GLY A 192 -13.04 19.05 6.43
N SER A 193 -13.73 18.87 5.30
CA SER A 193 -13.77 17.60 4.56
C SER A 193 -13.10 17.72 3.19
N VAL A 194 -12.26 16.74 2.85
CA VAL A 194 -11.59 16.63 1.55
C VAL A 194 -12.07 15.37 0.86
N GLN A 195 -12.67 15.51 -0.31
CA GLN A 195 -13.14 14.38 -1.12
C GLN A 195 -12.55 14.48 -2.52
N ILE A 196 -11.70 13.52 -2.86
CA ILE A 196 -11.01 13.43 -4.16
C ILE A 196 -11.40 12.10 -4.78
N HIS A 197 -12.28 12.16 -5.78
CA HIS A 197 -12.95 10.98 -6.32
C HIS A 197 -12.86 10.87 -7.83
N ASN A 198 -12.47 9.71 -8.37
CA ASN A 198 -12.52 9.43 -9.80
C ASN A 198 -11.74 10.45 -10.67
N ASN A 199 -10.58 10.93 -10.21
CA ASN A 199 -9.72 11.83 -10.97
C ASN A 199 -8.54 11.07 -11.58
N SER A 200 -7.92 11.66 -12.61
CA SER A 200 -6.66 11.18 -13.16
C SER A 200 -5.61 12.28 -13.09
N PHE A 201 -4.44 11.96 -12.53
CA PHE A 201 -3.28 12.85 -12.39
C PHE A 201 -2.12 12.28 -13.20
N TYR A 202 -1.54 13.09 -14.09
CA TYR A 202 -0.45 12.69 -14.99
C TYR A 202 0.76 13.59 -14.83
N ASP A 203 1.95 12.99 -14.77
CA ASP A 203 3.26 13.66 -14.93
C ASP A 203 3.51 14.82 -13.95
N TYR A 204 3.36 14.55 -12.65
CA TYR A 204 3.65 15.50 -11.56
C TYR A 204 4.78 15.00 -10.66
N GLU A 205 5.54 15.92 -10.07
CA GLU A 205 6.49 15.55 -9.02
C GLU A 205 5.75 15.00 -7.79
N ALA A 206 4.80 15.75 -7.25
CA ALA A 206 3.89 15.30 -6.20
C ALA A 206 2.43 15.66 -6.54
N ALA A 207 1.60 14.71 -6.94
CA ALA A 207 0.27 15.04 -7.48
C ALA A 207 -0.61 15.80 -6.46
N ILE A 208 -0.65 15.34 -5.21
CA ILE A 208 -1.43 15.96 -4.14
C ILE A 208 -0.53 16.15 -2.91
N TYR A 209 -0.36 17.40 -2.51
CA TYR A 209 0.42 17.81 -1.34
C TYR A 209 -0.42 18.72 -0.44
N MET A 210 -0.88 18.16 0.67
CA MET A 210 -1.75 18.85 1.63
C MET A 210 -1.06 18.99 2.97
N THR A 211 -0.98 20.21 3.50
CA THR A 211 -0.40 20.48 4.82
C THR A 211 -1.30 21.39 5.64
N GLY A 212 -1.25 21.33 6.96
CA GLY A 212 -1.89 22.34 7.80
C GLY A 212 -2.25 21.88 9.20
N GLY A 213 -2.21 22.80 10.16
CA GLY A 213 -2.55 22.51 11.56
C GLY A 213 -4.05 22.55 11.88
N GLY A 214 -4.91 22.16 10.95
CA GLY A 214 -6.37 22.18 11.16
C GLY A 214 -6.95 20.81 11.48
N GLN A 215 -8.22 20.81 11.88
CA GLN A 215 -8.99 19.59 12.15
C GLN A 215 -9.78 19.17 10.91
N PHE A 216 -9.62 17.91 10.51
CA PHE A 216 -10.38 17.32 9.41
C PHE A 216 -11.41 16.34 9.93
N THR A 217 -12.61 16.39 9.38
CA THR A 217 -13.65 15.39 9.66
C THR A 217 -13.52 14.16 8.77
N GLU A 218 -13.11 14.36 7.52
CA GLU A 218 -12.95 13.25 6.57
C GLU A 218 -11.97 13.67 5.47
N VAL A 219 -11.04 12.77 5.16
CA VAL A 219 -10.17 12.85 4.00
C VAL A 219 -10.37 11.57 3.21
N SER A 220 -11.00 11.68 2.03
CA SER A 220 -11.33 10.55 1.19
C SER A 220 -10.66 10.67 -0.18
N LEU A 221 -9.90 9.65 -0.54
CA LEU A 221 -9.27 9.49 -1.84
C LEU A 221 -9.77 8.18 -2.46
N THR A 222 -10.68 8.26 -3.44
CA THR A 222 -11.30 7.05 -4.02
C THR A 222 -11.37 7.03 -5.54
N TYR A 223 -11.13 5.86 -6.15
CA TYR A 223 -11.21 5.67 -7.62
C TYR A 223 -10.27 6.56 -8.45
N ASN A 224 -9.19 7.10 -7.87
CA ASN A 224 -8.27 7.97 -8.59
C ASN A 224 -7.16 7.17 -9.29
N ARG A 225 -6.59 7.76 -10.33
CA ARG A 225 -5.42 7.22 -11.02
C ARG A 225 -4.28 8.24 -10.99
N PHE A 226 -3.11 7.77 -10.62
CA PHE A 226 -1.89 8.57 -10.58
C PHE A 226 -0.87 7.91 -11.50
N TYR A 227 -0.48 8.60 -12.57
CA TYR A 227 0.45 8.08 -13.57
C TYR A 227 1.64 9.01 -13.74
N GLY A 228 2.84 8.44 -13.75
CA GLY A 228 4.05 9.24 -13.99
C GLY A 228 4.37 10.17 -12.83
N VAL A 229 4.05 9.77 -11.59
CA VAL A 229 4.38 10.58 -10.41
C VAL A 229 5.81 10.30 -9.96
N ASP A 230 6.62 11.35 -9.80
CA ASP A 230 8.05 11.18 -9.48
C ASP A 230 8.33 10.98 -7.98
N PHE A 231 7.62 11.66 -7.08
CA PHE A 231 7.82 11.63 -5.62
C PHE A 231 6.60 11.06 -4.88
N GLU A 232 5.66 11.92 -4.44
CA GLU A 232 4.48 11.51 -3.69
C GLU A 232 3.18 11.68 -4.48
N ALA A 233 2.44 10.59 -4.69
CA ALA A 233 1.12 10.70 -5.34
C ALA A 233 0.11 11.40 -4.41
N PHE A 234 0.14 11.04 -3.13
CA PHE A 234 -0.68 11.67 -2.11
C PHE A 234 0.12 11.84 -0.81
N ARG A 235 0.39 13.09 -0.45
CA ARG A 235 0.99 13.47 0.83
C ARG A 235 0.04 14.34 1.63
N PHE A 236 -0.16 13.95 2.89
CA PHE A 236 -1.06 14.63 3.81
C PHE A 236 -0.40 14.86 5.16
N GLU A 237 -0.29 16.12 5.56
CA GLU A 237 0.26 16.55 6.84
C GLU A 237 -0.78 17.35 7.63
N ALA A 238 -1.20 16.83 8.78
CA ALA A 238 -2.19 17.51 9.60
C ALA A 238 -1.90 17.43 11.10
N ASP A 239 -2.69 18.13 11.90
CA ASP A 239 -2.68 17.97 13.37
C ASP A 239 -3.65 16.84 13.78
N THR A 240 -4.87 16.83 13.21
CA THR A 240 -5.87 15.79 13.50
C THR A 240 -6.73 15.45 12.27
N ILE A 241 -6.96 14.15 11.99
CA ILE A 241 -7.94 13.69 10.98
C ILE A 241 -8.89 12.69 11.62
N GLN A 242 -10.19 13.00 11.69
CA GLN A 242 -11.13 12.04 12.23
C GLN A 242 -11.18 10.73 11.41
N SER A 243 -11.31 10.81 10.08
CA SER A 243 -11.29 9.62 9.22
C SER A 243 -10.50 9.83 7.94
N LEU A 244 -9.55 8.93 7.67
CA LEU A 244 -8.82 8.82 6.42
C LEU A 244 -9.26 7.56 5.66
N ILE A 245 -9.74 7.75 4.44
CA ILE A 245 -10.24 6.68 3.56
C ILE A 245 -9.51 6.73 2.22
N VAL A 246 -8.74 5.71 1.89
CA VAL A 246 -8.05 5.56 0.61
C VAL A 246 -8.43 4.25 -0.04
N GLU A 247 -9.31 4.29 -1.04
CA GLU A 247 -9.91 3.08 -1.62
C GLU A 247 -9.94 3.06 -3.14
N GLN A 248 -9.62 1.90 -3.73
CA GLN A 248 -9.79 1.65 -5.17
C GLN A 248 -9.01 2.64 -6.05
N ASN A 249 -7.85 3.10 -5.61
CA ASN A 249 -6.97 3.95 -6.40
C ASN A 249 -5.89 3.12 -7.11
N GLU A 250 -5.39 3.65 -8.22
CA GLU A 250 -4.24 3.12 -8.94
C GLU A 250 -3.08 4.10 -8.89
N PHE A 251 -1.92 3.64 -8.42
CA PHE A 251 -0.70 4.43 -8.29
C PHE A 251 0.41 3.83 -9.15
N TYR A 252 0.91 4.60 -10.12
CA TYR A 252 2.03 4.24 -10.98
C TYR A 252 3.11 5.33 -10.91
N GLY A 253 4.13 5.07 -10.10
CA GLY A 253 5.26 5.98 -9.93
C GLY A 253 6.27 5.88 -11.08
N VAL A 254 7.17 6.85 -11.20
CA VAL A 254 8.33 6.75 -12.07
C VAL A 254 9.52 6.28 -11.23
N TRP A 255 10.11 5.14 -11.61
CA TRP A 255 11.33 4.69 -10.96
C TRP A 255 12.49 5.61 -11.29
N GLN A 256 12.86 6.50 -10.36
CA GLN A 256 14.05 7.33 -10.49
C GLN A 256 15.25 6.65 -9.82
N SER A 257 16.07 5.97 -10.62
CA SER A 257 17.34 5.43 -10.15
C SER A 257 18.28 6.57 -9.74
N GLY A 258 18.41 6.84 -8.44
CA GLY A 258 19.44 7.73 -7.90
C GLY A 258 18.94 8.98 -7.18
N ALA A 259 17.64 9.17 -7.04
CA ALA A 259 17.14 10.13 -6.08
C ALA A 259 17.30 9.54 -4.66
N GLY A 260 17.81 10.32 -3.71
CA GLY A 260 18.29 9.83 -2.41
C GLY A 260 17.20 9.19 -1.54
N ASN A 261 17.56 8.82 -0.30
CA ASN A 261 16.66 8.19 0.70
C ASN A 261 15.46 9.06 1.18
N GLY A 262 14.95 10.00 0.38
CA GLY A 262 13.86 10.90 0.74
C GLY A 262 12.58 10.67 -0.05
N ALA A 263 11.54 10.20 0.65
CA ALA A 263 10.11 10.42 0.36
C ALA A 263 9.58 10.07 -1.05
N TYR A 264 9.78 8.82 -1.51
CA TYR A 264 9.05 8.27 -2.68
C TYR A 264 7.89 7.41 -2.22
N ALA A 265 6.80 8.03 -1.74
CA ALA A 265 5.65 7.32 -1.22
C ALA A 265 4.42 7.50 -2.10
N ALA A 266 3.73 6.42 -2.49
CA ALA A 266 2.43 6.59 -3.13
C ALA A 266 1.45 7.29 -2.19
N ILE A 267 1.43 6.87 -0.92
CA ILE A 267 0.69 7.50 0.17
C ILE A 267 1.66 7.80 1.32
N GLU A 268 1.82 9.08 1.67
CA GLU A 268 2.47 9.51 2.92
C GLU A 268 1.50 10.31 3.78
N VAL A 269 1.30 9.86 5.02
CA VAL A 269 0.48 10.56 6.01
C VAL A 269 1.30 10.73 7.28
N LYS A 270 1.43 11.97 7.75
CA LYS A 270 2.20 12.31 8.95
C LYS A 270 1.67 13.56 9.63
N SER A 271 2.23 13.93 10.77
CA SER A 271 1.89 15.21 11.39
C SER A 271 2.75 16.37 10.89
N ASN A 272 2.19 17.57 10.93
CA ASN A 272 2.87 18.80 10.57
C ASN A 272 3.70 19.41 11.73
N LEU A 273 3.64 18.82 12.93
CA LEU A 273 4.29 19.32 14.14
C LEU A 273 5.74 18.82 14.32
N GLY A 274 6.27 18.11 13.31
CA GLY A 274 7.61 17.52 13.30
C GLY A 274 7.57 16.00 13.46
N SER A 275 8.72 15.34 13.26
CA SER A 275 8.84 13.87 13.29
C SER A 275 8.45 13.23 14.62
N ASP A 276 8.51 14.00 15.72
CA ASP A 276 8.31 13.47 17.07
C ASP A 276 6.85 13.57 17.53
N VAL A 277 5.98 14.20 16.74
CA VAL A 277 4.56 14.36 17.03
C VAL A 277 3.79 13.67 15.91
N GLY A 278 3.07 12.61 16.22
CA GLY A 278 2.26 11.88 15.25
C GLY A 278 0.92 12.55 15.01
N LEU A 279 0.27 12.18 13.92
CA LEU A 279 -1.04 12.65 13.54
C LEU A 279 -2.15 11.91 14.32
N ASP A 280 -2.95 12.62 15.11
CA ASP A 280 -4.09 12.01 15.81
C ASP A 280 -5.24 11.73 14.84
N MET A 281 -5.78 10.51 14.87
CA MET A 281 -6.87 10.07 13.99
C MET A 281 -7.88 9.20 14.72
N ASP A 282 -9.16 9.16 14.32
CA ASP A 282 -10.06 8.11 14.84
C ASP A 282 -9.85 6.83 14.01
N SER A 283 -9.84 6.96 12.67
CA SER A 283 -9.76 5.80 11.77
C SER A 283 -8.91 6.04 10.51
N VAL A 284 -8.18 5.00 10.11
CA VAL A 284 -7.47 4.92 8.83
C VAL A 284 -7.90 3.65 8.09
N ILE A 285 -8.41 3.80 6.86
CA ILE A 285 -8.81 2.70 5.98
C ILE A 285 -8.09 2.85 4.65
N ILE A 286 -7.24 1.88 4.31
CA ILE A 286 -6.53 1.80 3.03
C ILE A 286 -6.80 0.44 2.40
N ARG A 287 -7.68 0.38 1.40
CA ARG A 287 -8.07 -0.90 0.79
C ARG A 287 -8.34 -0.91 -0.69
N ASP A 288 -8.25 -2.11 -1.28
CA ASP A 288 -8.52 -2.34 -2.70
C ASP A 288 -7.67 -1.46 -3.65
N ASN A 289 -6.49 -0.98 -3.22
CA ASN A 289 -5.63 -0.14 -4.04
C ASN A 289 -4.58 -0.96 -4.80
N PHE A 290 -4.10 -0.39 -5.90
CA PHE A 290 -3.05 -0.95 -6.73
C PHE A 290 -1.84 -0.02 -6.77
N PHE A 291 -0.66 -0.52 -6.39
CA PHE A 291 0.58 0.26 -6.31
C PHE A 291 1.68 -0.35 -7.16
N ARG A 292 2.37 0.46 -7.97
CA ARG A 292 3.56 0.05 -8.71
C ARG A 292 4.63 1.15 -8.68
N THR A 293 5.89 0.71 -8.60
CA THR A 293 7.10 1.52 -8.85
C THR A 293 7.31 2.70 -7.89
N PHE A 294 7.00 2.50 -6.60
CA PHE A 294 7.35 3.43 -5.51
C PHE A 294 8.32 2.81 -4.51
N GLN A 295 9.13 3.62 -3.84
CA GLN A 295 9.96 3.14 -2.73
C GLN A 295 9.09 2.72 -1.54
N TYR A 296 8.07 3.54 -1.23
CA TYR A 296 7.03 3.28 -0.23
C TYR A 296 5.67 3.19 -0.93
N ALA A 297 4.90 2.14 -0.74
CA ALA A 297 3.50 2.18 -1.21
C ALA A 297 2.64 2.91 -0.18
N VAL A 298 2.70 2.48 1.08
CA VAL A 298 1.97 3.10 2.19
C VAL A 298 2.94 3.47 3.29
N LYS A 299 2.99 4.76 3.66
CA LYS A 299 3.78 5.28 4.78
C LYS A 299 2.89 6.09 5.71
N LEU A 300 2.69 5.59 6.93
CA LEU A 300 1.89 6.22 7.98
C LEU A 300 2.77 6.52 9.21
N GLU A 301 2.91 7.80 9.55
CA GLU A 301 3.51 8.28 10.81
C GLU A 301 2.37 8.79 11.71
N VAL A 302 1.87 7.91 12.56
CA VAL A 302 0.61 8.09 13.28
C VAL A 302 0.83 8.53 14.72
N GLY A 303 -0.05 9.40 15.19
CA GLY A 303 -0.19 9.76 16.60
C GLY A 303 -1.13 8.79 17.28
N SER A 304 -2.12 9.31 17.99
CA SER A 304 -3.17 8.48 18.59
C SER A 304 -4.12 7.99 17.50
N CYS A 305 -4.50 6.72 17.48
CA CYS A 305 -5.45 6.19 16.51
C CYS A 305 -6.34 5.08 17.08
N GLU A 306 -7.66 5.11 16.89
CA GLU A 306 -8.49 3.96 17.33
C GLU A 306 -8.27 2.76 16.42
N THR A 307 -8.19 2.95 15.10
CA THR A 307 -8.08 1.81 14.17
C THR A 307 -7.33 2.16 12.89
N ILE A 308 -6.35 1.32 12.55
CA ILE A 308 -5.66 1.34 11.26
C ILE A 308 -5.95 0.04 10.51
N GLN A 309 -6.54 0.13 9.32
CA GLN A 309 -6.83 -1.01 8.43
C GLN A 309 -6.13 -0.83 7.09
N VAL A 310 -5.29 -1.79 6.74
CA VAL A 310 -4.65 -1.89 5.41
C VAL A 310 -5.02 -3.24 4.80
N SER A 311 -6.01 -3.26 3.90
CA SER A 311 -6.55 -4.53 3.40
C SER A 311 -6.69 -4.67 1.89
N ASP A 312 -6.56 -5.89 1.38
CA ASP A 312 -6.91 -6.23 0.00
C ASP A 312 -6.18 -5.39 -1.08
N ASN A 313 -4.98 -4.89 -0.77
CA ASN A 313 -4.16 -4.12 -1.70
C ASN A 313 -3.22 -5.01 -2.52
N ASP A 314 -2.95 -4.63 -3.77
CA ASP A 314 -1.92 -5.21 -4.62
C ASP A 314 -0.72 -4.25 -4.71
N VAL A 315 0.35 -4.60 -4.00
CA VAL A 315 1.50 -3.73 -3.74
C VAL A 315 2.75 -4.25 -4.42
N GLY A 316 3.25 -3.50 -5.41
CA GLY A 316 4.60 -3.62 -5.95
C GLY A 316 5.41 -2.39 -5.55
N ALA A 317 6.21 -2.50 -4.49
CA ALA A 317 7.08 -1.44 -4.01
C ALA A 317 8.54 -1.86 -4.11
N ASP A 318 9.45 -0.92 -4.28
CA ASP A 318 10.86 -1.24 -4.39
C ASP A 318 11.51 -1.45 -3.04
N PHE A 319 11.07 -0.73 -1.99
CA PHE A 319 11.64 -0.85 -0.66
C PHE A 319 10.61 -1.28 0.38
N TYR A 320 9.81 -0.37 0.94
CA TYR A 320 8.79 -0.71 1.94
C TYR A 320 7.41 -0.75 1.31
N ALA A 321 6.70 -1.87 1.40
CA ALA A 321 5.32 -1.90 0.94
C ALA A 321 4.38 -1.20 1.94
N ILE A 322 4.36 -1.66 3.19
CA ILE A 322 3.52 -1.07 4.25
C ILE A 322 4.42 -0.67 5.41
N TYR A 323 4.47 0.63 5.69
CA TYR A 323 5.22 1.25 6.79
C TYR A 323 4.26 1.99 7.71
N ILE A 324 4.21 1.58 8.97
CA ILE A 324 3.41 2.23 10.02
C ILE A 324 4.31 2.46 11.22
N GLU A 325 4.44 3.71 11.64
CA GLU A 325 5.24 4.11 12.79
C GLU A 325 4.39 4.98 13.70
N GLN A 326 4.36 4.63 14.99
CA GLN A 326 3.65 5.40 16.01
C GLN A 326 4.61 6.40 16.64
N SER A 327 4.18 7.65 16.83
CA SER A 327 4.96 8.64 17.57
C SER A 327 5.02 8.34 19.07
N SER A 328 6.10 8.78 19.71
CA SER A 328 6.25 8.71 21.16
C SER A 328 5.08 9.39 21.89
N ASP A 329 4.57 8.77 22.95
CA ASP A 329 3.46 9.24 23.80
C ASP A 329 2.03 9.16 23.22
N SER A 330 1.84 8.52 22.07
CA SER A 330 0.51 8.25 21.51
C SER A 330 -0.08 6.90 21.93
N LYS A 331 -1.34 6.62 21.57
CA LYS A 331 -1.95 5.28 21.70
C LYS A 331 -2.63 4.89 20.39
N VAL A 332 -2.29 3.72 19.83
CA VAL A 332 -3.03 3.13 18.71
C VAL A 332 -3.80 1.90 19.21
N ASP A 333 -5.13 1.90 19.23
CA ASP A 333 -5.87 0.77 19.81
C ASP A 333 -5.71 -0.50 18.97
N SER A 334 -5.84 -0.41 17.63
CA SER A 334 -5.70 -1.59 16.77
C SER A 334 -5.09 -1.34 15.39
N VAL A 335 -4.34 -2.33 14.91
CA VAL A 335 -3.76 -2.38 13.56
C VAL A 335 -4.14 -3.70 12.88
N GLU A 336 -4.82 -3.64 11.74
CA GLU A 336 -5.17 -4.79 10.91
C GLU A 336 -4.54 -4.68 9.52
N ILE A 337 -3.72 -5.68 9.15
CA ILE A 337 -3.12 -5.80 7.81
C ILE A 337 -3.58 -7.12 7.20
N LYS A 338 -4.49 -7.07 6.22
CA LYS A 338 -5.24 -8.26 5.79
C LYS A 338 -5.40 -8.41 4.28
N GLY A 339 -5.22 -9.62 3.74
CA GLY A 339 -5.58 -9.89 2.34
C GLY A 339 -4.69 -9.21 1.29
N ASN A 340 -3.57 -8.61 1.70
CA ASN A 340 -2.69 -7.89 0.77
C ASN A 340 -1.80 -8.85 -0.02
N THR A 341 -1.58 -8.54 -1.29
CA THR A 341 -0.53 -9.17 -2.12
C THR A 341 0.62 -8.19 -2.23
N VAL A 342 1.80 -8.56 -1.72
CA VAL A 342 2.96 -7.68 -1.58
C VAL A 342 4.17 -8.27 -2.27
N TYR A 343 4.85 -7.45 -3.05
CA TYR A 343 6.17 -7.70 -3.62
C TYR A 343 7.07 -6.48 -3.37
N SER A 344 8.08 -6.62 -2.51
CA SER A 344 9.00 -5.53 -2.15
C SER A 344 10.32 -6.01 -1.54
N ASP A 345 11.17 -5.10 -1.04
CA ASP A 345 12.34 -5.50 -0.25
C ASP A 345 11.96 -5.76 1.22
N PHE A 346 11.08 -4.93 1.78
CA PHE A 346 10.41 -5.05 3.07
C PHE A 346 8.89 -5.06 2.86
N ALA A 347 8.19 -6.11 3.30
CA ALA A 347 6.75 -6.20 3.05
C ALA A 347 5.93 -5.41 4.07
N VAL A 348 6.13 -5.64 5.37
CA VAL A 348 5.37 -4.99 6.45
C VAL A 348 6.29 -4.55 7.58
N LEU A 349 6.18 -3.30 7.96
CA LEU A 349 6.94 -2.69 9.03
C LEU A 349 6.00 -1.91 9.96
N VAL A 350 5.93 -2.32 11.23
CA VAL A 350 5.09 -1.74 12.29
C VAL A 350 6.02 -1.37 13.44
N LEU A 351 6.24 -0.07 13.67
CA LEU A 351 7.31 0.43 14.53
C LEU A 351 6.82 1.34 15.66
N ASP A 352 7.58 1.27 16.76
CA ASP A 352 7.52 2.14 17.92
C ASP A 352 6.13 2.28 18.55
N PHE A 353 5.34 1.21 18.46
CA PHE A 353 4.02 1.18 19.08
C PHE A 353 4.13 1.21 20.59
N ALA A 354 3.23 1.95 21.25
CA ALA A 354 3.15 2.01 22.70
C ALA A 354 1.69 1.87 23.12
N GLY A 355 1.40 0.82 23.90
CA GLY A 355 0.06 0.56 24.44
C GLY A 355 -0.98 0.17 23.40
N CYS A 356 -0.58 -0.55 22.35
CA CYS A 356 -1.51 -1.06 21.35
C CYS A 356 -2.32 -2.25 21.87
N GLU A 357 -3.63 -2.31 21.65
CA GLU A 357 -4.44 -3.43 22.14
C GLU A 357 -4.26 -4.66 21.24
N GLU A 358 -4.28 -4.49 19.92
CA GLU A 358 -4.11 -5.60 18.99
C GLU A 358 -3.41 -5.23 17.68
N ILE A 359 -2.40 -6.02 17.30
CA ILE A 359 -1.81 -6.03 15.96
C ILE A 359 -2.17 -7.36 15.28
N SER A 360 -2.91 -7.31 14.18
CA SER A 360 -3.36 -8.47 13.42
C SER A 360 -2.85 -8.42 11.98
N ILE A 361 -2.10 -9.44 11.55
CA ILE A 361 -1.59 -9.58 10.18
C ILE A 361 -2.09 -10.91 9.61
N SER A 362 -3.05 -10.89 8.69
CA SER A 362 -3.68 -12.13 8.23
C SER A 362 -4.01 -12.27 6.75
N ASN A 363 -3.98 -13.50 6.24
CA ASN A 363 -4.37 -13.81 4.85
C ASN A 363 -3.58 -13.03 3.79
N ASN A 364 -2.33 -12.62 4.07
CA ASN A 364 -1.51 -11.88 3.11
C ASN A 364 -0.62 -12.82 2.29
N GLN A 365 -0.34 -12.46 1.04
CA GLN A 365 0.71 -13.05 0.22
C GLN A 365 1.89 -12.08 0.16
N LEU A 366 2.94 -12.35 0.94
CA LEU A 366 4.09 -11.46 1.10
C LEU A 366 5.30 -12.06 0.39
N THR A 367 5.92 -11.29 -0.50
CA THR A 367 7.17 -11.67 -1.18
C THR A 367 8.23 -10.60 -0.94
N ALA A 368 9.37 -10.98 -0.37
CA ALA A 368 10.49 -10.07 -0.13
C ALA A 368 11.80 -10.50 -0.81
N ARG A 369 12.59 -9.52 -1.26
CA ARG A 369 13.94 -9.73 -1.81
C ARG A 369 15.01 -9.64 -0.72
N ASP A 370 15.22 -8.44 -0.20
CA ASP A 370 16.45 -8.13 0.52
C ASP A 370 16.31 -8.10 2.04
N GLN A 371 15.11 -7.89 2.58
CA GLN A 371 14.92 -7.56 3.99
C GLN A 371 13.82 -8.40 4.68
N ASP A 372 13.41 -8.01 5.90
CA ASP A 372 12.41 -8.76 6.65
C ASP A 372 11.04 -8.68 5.96
N LEU A 373 10.28 -9.79 5.95
CA LEU A 373 8.90 -9.74 5.46
C LEU A 373 8.01 -8.99 6.44
N ILE A 374 8.11 -9.32 7.73
CA ILE A 374 7.35 -8.64 8.78
C ILE A 374 8.32 -8.23 9.88
N ARG A 375 8.29 -6.96 10.25
CA ARG A 375 8.95 -6.48 11.45
C ARG A 375 7.97 -5.69 12.31
N ILE A 376 7.90 -6.08 13.59
CA ILE A 376 7.09 -5.41 14.61
C ILE A 376 8.02 -4.95 15.73
N SER A 377 7.95 -3.68 16.11
CA SER A 377 8.68 -3.10 17.23
C SER A 377 7.73 -2.27 18.08
N GLY A 378 7.76 -2.40 19.41
CA GLY A 378 6.92 -1.61 20.30
C GLY A 378 6.28 -2.38 21.46
N ASP A 379 5.06 -2.04 21.83
CA ASP A 379 4.28 -2.67 22.90
C ASP A 379 2.84 -2.88 22.42
N ALA A 380 2.37 -4.12 22.56
CA ALA A 380 1.01 -4.50 22.24
C ALA A 380 0.50 -5.55 23.23
N ASP A 381 -0.79 -5.52 23.59
CA ASP A 381 -1.40 -6.56 24.44
C ASP A 381 -1.53 -7.88 23.67
N ARG A 382 -1.80 -7.80 22.37
CA ARG A 382 -1.94 -8.98 21.49
C ARG A 382 -1.31 -8.76 20.12
N VAL A 383 -0.59 -9.79 19.66
CA VAL A 383 -0.09 -9.87 18.28
C VAL A 383 -0.55 -11.18 17.65
N ALA A 384 -1.25 -11.10 16.52
CA ALA A 384 -1.80 -12.24 15.79
C ALA A 384 -1.34 -12.24 14.32
N ILE A 385 -0.52 -13.22 13.94
CA ILE A 385 -0.02 -13.38 12.57
C ILE A 385 -0.55 -14.71 12.04
N ARG A 386 -1.51 -14.69 11.11
CA ARG A 386 -2.26 -15.90 10.70
C ARG A 386 -2.50 -16.05 9.21
N ASN A 387 -2.46 -17.27 8.70
CA ASN A 387 -2.83 -17.57 7.30
C ASN A 387 -2.02 -16.78 6.25
N ASN A 388 -0.79 -16.37 6.55
CA ASN A 388 0.03 -15.65 5.58
C ASN A 388 0.88 -16.62 4.74
N ARG A 389 1.02 -16.32 3.44
CA ARG A 389 1.98 -16.97 2.55
C ARG A 389 3.18 -16.05 2.38
N MET A 390 4.29 -16.38 3.04
CA MET A 390 5.51 -15.61 3.03
C MET A 390 6.54 -16.29 2.14
N THR A 391 7.02 -15.59 1.11
CA THR A 391 8.01 -16.09 0.16
C THR A 391 9.22 -15.17 0.16
N ARG A 392 10.41 -15.76 0.20
CA ARG A 392 11.66 -15.01 0.10
C ARG A 392 12.43 -15.41 -1.15
N LEU A 393 12.86 -14.40 -1.90
CA LEU A 393 13.57 -14.58 -3.17
C LEU A 393 15.09 -14.66 -2.99
N ASP A 394 15.70 -13.84 -2.13
CA ASP A 394 17.16 -13.77 -1.99
C ASP A 394 17.69 -14.22 -0.63
N SER A 395 18.99 -14.49 -0.55
CA SER A 395 19.66 -15.13 0.59
C SER A 395 20.41 -14.17 1.53
N TYR A 396 20.12 -12.86 1.45
CA TYR A 396 20.74 -11.88 2.34
C TYR A 396 20.27 -12.03 3.81
N ASN A 397 21.06 -11.48 4.75
CA ASN A 397 20.97 -11.75 6.19
C ASN A 397 19.78 -11.02 6.87
N CYS A 398 18.56 -11.45 6.57
CA CYS A 398 17.33 -10.90 7.17
C CYS A 398 16.42 -12.03 7.62
N ASP A 399 15.34 -11.74 8.32
CA ASP A 399 14.47 -12.75 8.91
C ASP A 399 13.10 -12.75 8.21
N PHE A 400 12.29 -13.80 8.36
CA PHE A 400 10.90 -13.73 7.85
C PHE A 400 10.06 -12.83 8.75
N LEU A 401 10.21 -13.03 10.05
CA LEU A 401 9.52 -12.28 11.08
C LEU A 401 10.51 -11.87 12.18
N THR A 402 10.57 -10.57 12.46
CA THR A 402 11.29 -10.03 13.61
C THR A 402 10.32 -9.28 14.51
N MET A 403 10.28 -9.61 15.80
CA MET A 403 9.47 -8.93 16.80
C MET A 403 10.30 -8.48 17.99
N ARG A 404 10.26 -7.18 18.28
CA ARG A 404 10.94 -6.55 19.42
C ARG A 404 9.93 -5.83 20.30
N LEU A 405 9.48 -6.49 21.37
CA LEU A 405 8.48 -5.92 22.27
C LEU A 405 9.09 -5.44 23.59
N TRP A 406 8.85 -4.18 23.98
CA TRP A 406 9.69 -3.48 24.97
C TRP A 406 9.20 -3.45 26.42
N SER A 407 7.97 -3.86 26.74
CA SER A 407 7.45 -3.52 28.08
C SER A 407 6.39 -4.43 28.68
N ASN A 408 5.83 -5.38 27.93
CA ASN A 408 4.70 -6.17 28.41
C ASN A 408 5.00 -7.69 28.36
N PRO A 409 5.39 -8.31 29.49
CA PRO A 409 5.59 -9.76 29.55
C PRO A 409 4.29 -10.56 29.40
N ASP A 410 3.14 -9.90 29.52
CA ASP A 410 1.80 -10.48 29.36
C ASP A 410 1.29 -10.40 27.91
N THR A 411 2.07 -9.86 26.96
CA THR A 411 1.68 -9.83 25.54
C THR A 411 1.38 -11.24 25.02
N ILE A 412 0.20 -11.41 24.45
CA ILE A 412 -0.23 -12.65 23.82
C ILE A 412 0.21 -12.65 22.36
N VAL A 413 1.22 -13.44 22.04
CA VAL A 413 1.70 -13.62 20.65
C VAL A 413 1.22 -14.95 20.07
N SER A 414 0.52 -14.88 18.94
CA SER A 414 0.12 -16.05 18.15
C SER A 414 0.57 -15.92 16.69
N ILE A 415 1.35 -16.88 16.20
CA ILE A 415 1.85 -16.96 14.82
C ILE A 415 1.39 -18.30 14.27
N ASN A 416 0.17 -18.42 13.75
CA ASN A 416 -0.41 -19.74 13.42
C ASN A 416 -0.80 -19.85 11.94
N PHE A 417 -0.74 -21.04 11.37
CA PHE A 417 -1.24 -21.30 10.01
C PHE A 417 -0.51 -20.53 8.90
N ASN A 418 0.74 -20.14 9.12
CA ASN A 418 1.54 -19.45 8.10
C ASN A 418 2.37 -20.43 7.27
N ILE A 419 2.66 -20.02 6.04
CA ILE A 419 3.55 -20.71 5.11
C ILE A 419 4.82 -19.88 4.95
N PHE A 420 5.96 -20.43 5.36
CA PHE A 420 7.28 -19.84 5.15
C PHE A 420 7.95 -20.56 3.97
N ARG A 421 8.29 -19.83 2.89
CA ARG A 421 8.92 -20.41 1.68
C ARG A 421 10.17 -19.64 1.29
N VAL A 422 11.25 -20.38 1.05
CA VAL A 422 12.53 -19.84 0.55
C VAL A 422 12.75 -20.34 -0.87
N GLU A 423 12.89 -19.45 -1.85
CA GLU A 423 13.08 -19.85 -3.26
C GLU A 423 14.56 -19.99 -3.66
N SER A 424 15.47 -19.30 -2.98
CA SER A 424 16.91 -19.33 -3.27
C SER A 424 17.70 -20.20 -2.28
N PRO A 425 18.76 -20.93 -2.73
CA PRO A 425 19.65 -21.63 -1.82
C PRO A 425 20.25 -20.66 -0.79
N LEU A 426 19.99 -20.94 0.49
CA LEU A 426 20.47 -20.13 1.60
C LEU A 426 22.00 -20.05 1.62
N THR A 427 22.53 -18.84 1.62
CA THR A 427 23.96 -18.56 1.84
C THR A 427 24.27 -18.14 3.28
N TRP A 428 23.23 -17.94 4.10
CA TRP A 428 23.32 -17.52 5.51
C TRP A 428 22.23 -18.22 6.34
N PRO A 429 22.45 -18.40 7.65
CA PRO A 429 21.42 -18.90 8.56
C PRO A 429 20.25 -17.91 8.62
N LEU A 430 19.09 -18.36 8.17
CA LEU A 430 17.84 -17.61 8.15
C LEU A 430 17.07 -17.85 9.46
N ARG A 431 16.65 -16.78 10.16
CA ARG A 431 15.69 -16.93 11.25
C ARG A 431 14.30 -16.76 10.65
N LEU A 432 13.45 -17.76 10.86
CA LEU A 432 12.06 -17.63 10.43
C LEU A 432 11.30 -16.71 11.38
N VAL A 433 11.61 -16.81 12.68
CA VAL A 433 10.99 -16.00 13.72
C VAL A 433 12.06 -15.60 14.75
N GLU A 434 12.35 -14.31 14.83
CA GLU A 434 13.13 -13.70 15.90
C GLU A 434 12.19 -12.97 16.87
N ILE A 435 12.20 -13.39 18.13
CA ILE A 435 11.44 -12.75 19.22
C ILE A 435 12.39 -12.25 20.29
N ASP A 436 12.14 -11.06 20.82
CA ASP A 436 12.83 -10.56 22.02
C ASP A 436 12.70 -11.53 23.21
N GLU A 437 13.72 -11.57 24.06
CA GLU A 437 13.75 -12.40 25.27
C GLU A 437 12.74 -11.94 26.32
N SER A 438 12.19 -10.73 26.20
CA SER A 438 11.14 -10.19 27.09
C SER A 438 9.82 -10.96 27.00
N ILE A 439 9.53 -11.60 25.86
CA ILE A 439 8.28 -12.35 25.66
C ILE A 439 8.43 -13.75 26.25
N SER A 440 7.58 -14.10 27.21
CA SER A 440 7.70 -15.38 27.92
C SER A 440 7.26 -16.59 27.10
N TYR A 441 6.30 -16.41 26.19
CA TYR A 441 5.72 -17.49 25.39
C TYR A 441 5.13 -16.99 24.07
N VAL A 442 5.43 -17.69 22.98
CA VAL A 442 4.84 -17.45 21.66
C VAL A 442 4.19 -18.74 21.16
N ASN A 443 2.89 -18.70 20.89
CA ASN A 443 2.17 -19.81 20.27
C ASN A 443 2.38 -19.76 18.74
N ALA A 444 3.21 -20.67 18.21
CA ALA A 444 3.50 -20.74 16.78
C ALA A 444 3.17 -22.11 16.16
N GLN A 445 2.00 -22.63 16.51
CA GLN A 445 1.56 -23.95 16.07
C GLN A 445 1.02 -23.92 14.62
N TYR A 446 1.02 -25.08 13.97
CA TYR A 446 0.42 -25.27 12.65
C TYR A 446 1.00 -24.39 11.54
N ASN A 447 2.28 -24.01 11.62
CA ASN A 447 2.97 -23.37 10.50
C ASN A 447 3.71 -24.40 9.63
N PHE A 448 3.88 -24.08 8.35
CA PHE A 448 4.82 -24.76 7.47
C PHE A 448 6.15 -23.99 7.42
N TRP A 449 7.19 -24.56 8.02
CA TRP A 449 8.49 -23.89 8.24
C TRP A 449 9.48 -24.09 7.10
N GLY A 450 9.03 -24.05 5.85
CA GLY A 450 9.89 -24.22 4.67
C GLY A 450 10.32 -25.66 4.36
N GLY A 451 9.90 -26.64 5.17
CA GLY A 451 10.15 -28.06 4.96
C GLY A 451 9.39 -28.93 5.98
N PRO A 452 9.43 -30.26 5.81
CA PRO A 452 8.76 -31.23 6.70
C PRO A 452 9.42 -31.34 8.08
N HIS A 453 10.64 -30.83 8.23
CA HIS A 453 11.38 -30.85 9.48
C HIS A 453 11.04 -29.64 10.35
N ALA A 454 10.95 -29.86 11.66
CA ALA A 454 10.77 -28.79 12.63
C ALA A 454 11.92 -27.76 12.54
N PRO A 455 11.63 -26.47 12.83
CA PRO A 455 12.67 -25.50 13.04
C PRO A 455 13.51 -25.88 14.27
N ARG A 456 14.73 -25.33 14.35
CA ARG A 456 15.64 -25.52 15.49
C ARG A 456 15.65 -24.29 16.40
N THR A 457 15.87 -24.52 17.69
CA THR A 457 16.01 -23.46 18.70
C THR A 457 17.47 -23.07 18.96
N ASN A 458 18.44 -23.89 18.52
CA ASN A 458 19.86 -23.61 18.72
C ASN A 458 20.51 -23.12 17.42
N GLN A 459 21.02 -21.90 17.39
CA GLN A 459 21.82 -21.41 16.27
C GLN A 459 23.10 -22.26 16.17
N TYR A 460 23.12 -23.23 15.24
CA TYR A 460 24.23 -24.16 15.13
C TYR A 460 25.33 -23.52 14.29
N GLN A 461 26.23 -22.77 14.94
CA GLN A 461 27.45 -22.24 14.31
C GLN A 461 28.48 -23.37 14.13
N TRP A 462 28.31 -24.26 13.15
CA TRP A 462 29.38 -25.21 12.78
C TRP A 462 30.35 -24.54 11.81
N SER A 463 31.51 -24.10 12.32
CA SER A 463 32.79 -23.87 11.60
C SER A 463 32.76 -23.61 10.08
N GLY A 464 31.89 -22.74 9.57
CA GLY A 464 31.84 -22.34 8.16
C GLY A 464 31.08 -23.27 7.19
N GLN A 465 30.25 -24.20 7.66
CA GLN A 465 29.29 -24.92 6.80
C GLN A 465 27.87 -24.77 7.33
N ASP A 466 27.09 -23.93 6.66
CA ASP A 466 25.67 -23.72 6.92
C ASP A 466 24.87 -24.96 6.51
N VAL A 467 24.12 -25.51 7.47
CA VAL A 467 23.30 -26.72 7.28
C VAL A 467 21.89 -26.43 6.74
N GLY A 468 21.61 -25.19 6.28
CA GLY A 468 20.32 -24.82 5.68
C GLY A 468 19.11 -25.01 6.59
N VAL A 469 19.30 -24.97 7.92
CA VAL A 469 18.24 -25.25 8.88
C VAL A 469 17.59 -23.94 9.35
N ASN A 470 16.26 -23.95 9.40
CA ASN A 470 15.45 -22.83 9.87
C ASN A 470 15.50 -22.68 11.39
N TYR A 471 15.65 -21.43 11.88
CA TYR A 471 15.75 -21.13 13.30
C TYR A 471 14.55 -20.36 13.84
N VAL A 472 14.20 -20.65 15.10
CA VAL A 472 13.23 -19.90 15.93
C VAL A 472 13.82 -19.66 17.32
N THR A 473 13.38 -18.63 18.03
CA THR A 473 13.85 -18.35 19.40
C THR A 473 13.31 -19.35 20.43
N PRO A 474 13.98 -19.54 21.60
CA PRO A 474 13.62 -20.60 22.56
C PRO A 474 12.22 -20.51 23.19
N ASN A 475 11.62 -19.33 23.20
CA ASN A 475 10.28 -19.04 23.72
C ASN A 475 9.15 -19.33 22.71
N VAL A 476 9.48 -19.81 21.51
CA VAL A 476 8.52 -20.15 20.45
C VAL A 476 8.09 -21.61 20.56
N ASP A 477 6.80 -21.83 20.83
CA ASP A 477 6.17 -23.15 20.77
C ASP A 477 5.69 -23.43 19.33
N TYR A 478 6.53 -24.13 18.57
CA TYR A 478 6.25 -24.57 17.20
C TYR A 478 5.69 -26.00 17.13
N SER A 479 5.16 -26.53 18.24
CA SER A 479 4.57 -27.88 18.24
C SER A 479 3.42 -28.00 17.23
N ASN A 480 3.16 -29.22 16.75
CA ASN A 480 2.17 -29.48 15.69
C ASN A 480 2.43 -28.67 14.41
N TRP A 481 3.67 -28.68 13.91
CA TRP A 481 3.99 -28.02 12.64
C TRP A 481 3.49 -28.82 11.44
N ILE A 482 3.17 -28.12 10.35
CA ILE A 482 2.74 -28.73 9.10
C ILE A 482 3.91 -29.46 8.46
N GLY A 483 3.73 -30.72 8.09
CA GLY A 483 4.78 -31.59 7.56
C GLY A 483 5.35 -32.57 8.59
N GLN A 484 4.98 -32.45 9.88
CA GLN A 484 5.45 -33.34 10.94
C GLN A 484 5.12 -34.81 10.67
N GLU A 485 3.97 -35.08 10.06
CA GLU A 485 3.57 -36.43 9.65
C GLU A 485 4.57 -37.06 8.69
N PHE A 486 5.21 -36.33 7.78
CA PHE A 486 6.24 -36.92 6.92
C PHE A 486 7.42 -37.48 7.71
N VAL A 487 7.82 -36.85 8.81
CA VAL A 487 8.89 -37.37 9.69
C VAL A 487 8.45 -38.67 10.37
N MET A 488 7.17 -38.78 10.72
CA MET A 488 6.61 -40.02 11.28
C MET A 488 6.48 -41.10 10.21
N GLU A 489 5.91 -40.77 9.06
CA GLU A 489 5.67 -41.67 7.94
C GLU A 489 6.97 -42.15 7.28
N TYR A 490 8.06 -41.38 7.34
CA TYR A 490 9.39 -41.85 6.92
C TYR A 490 9.82 -43.13 7.66
N ASN A 491 9.36 -43.32 8.90
CA ASN A 491 9.69 -44.50 9.69
C ASN A 491 8.75 -45.68 9.42
N PHE A 492 7.72 -45.51 8.59
CA PHE A 492 6.87 -46.62 8.16
C PHE A 492 7.72 -47.60 7.34
N GLY A 493 7.46 -48.91 7.45
CA GLY A 493 8.30 -49.94 6.81
C GLY A 493 9.56 -50.33 7.60
N GLY A 494 9.93 -49.58 8.65
CA GLY A 494 10.95 -50.01 9.61
C GLY A 494 10.44 -51.19 10.43
N ASN A 495 11.10 -52.36 10.37
CA ASN A 495 10.67 -53.52 11.15
C ASN A 495 10.87 -53.31 12.67
N GLY A 496 9.82 -53.55 13.44
CA GLY A 496 9.80 -53.49 14.90
C GLY A 496 9.12 -52.25 15.47
N GLY A 497 9.40 -51.98 16.75
CA GLY A 497 8.86 -50.82 17.47
C GLY A 497 9.86 -49.66 17.50
N ASN A 498 9.40 -48.47 17.11
CA ASN A 498 10.05 -47.21 17.40
C ASN A 498 9.38 -46.59 18.65
N ALA A 499 10.00 -46.81 19.81
CA ALA A 499 9.45 -46.37 21.09
C ALA A 499 9.33 -44.84 21.22
N ALA A 500 10.20 -44.07 20.56
CA ALA A 500 10.18 -42.61 20.62
C ALA A 500 8.96 -42.02 19.89
N LEU A 501 8.51 -42.68 18.82
CA LEU A 501 7.35 -42.27 18.02
C LEU A 501 6.06 -43.00 18.39
N GLY A 502 6.09 -43.96 19.33
CA GLY A 502 4.96 -44.83 19.62
C GLY A 502 4.49 -45.63 18.39
N LEU A 503 5.43 -45.96 17.49
CA LEU A 503 5.16 -46.60 16.20
C LEU A 503 5.58 -48.07 16.26
N TYR A 504 4.72 -48.98 15.81
CA TYR A 504 5.10 -50.35 15.44
C TYR A 504 4.88 -50.54 13.95
N SER A 505 5.91 -51.06 13.28
CA SER A 505 5.86 -51.36 11.86
C SER A 505 6.42 -52.75 11.59
N GLN A 506 5.84 -53.47 10.64
CA GLN A 506 6.30 -54.81 10.27
C GLN A 506 5.96 -55.10 8.81
N SER A 507 6.97 -55.47 8.04
CA SER A 507 6.80 -55.96 6.67
C SER A 507 6.79 -57.49 6.64
N PHE A 508 5.93 -58.02 5.80
CA PHE A 508 5.78 -59.45 5.53
C PHE A 508 5.90 -59.66 4.03
N SER A 509 6.90 -60.43 3.60
CA SER A 509 6.99 -60.87 2.20
C SER A 509 5.94 -61.96 1.96
N ASP A 510 5.01 -61.71 1.05
CA ASP A 510 3.96 -62.65 0.66
C ASP A 510 4.41 -63.49 -0.55
N LEU A 511 5.14 -62.89 -1.51
CA LEU A 511 5.64 -63.56 -2.70
C LEU A 511 6.91 -62.88 -3.24
N VAL A 512 7.96 -63.66 -3.50
CA VAL A 512 9.15 -63.18 -4.23
C VAL A 512 9.20 -63.84 -5.60
N VAL A 513 9.25 -63.03 -6.66
CA VAL A 513 9.41 -63.50 -8.04
C VAL A 513 10.79 -63.09 -8.55
N GLY A 514 11.68 -64.08 -8.67
CA GLY A 514 12.99 -63.88 -9.28
C GLY A 514 12.94 -64.10 -10.79
N THR A 515 13.31 -63.09 -11.58
CA THR A 515 13.54 -63.22 -13.02
C THR A 515 14.95 -62.72 -13.37
N PRO A 516 15.55 -63.17 -14.50
CA PRO A 516 16.83 -62.61 -14.94
C PRO A 516 16.72 -61.10 -15.16
N GLY A 517 17.39 -60.31 -14.31
CA GLY A 517 17.45 -58.85 -14.40
C GLY A 517 16.44 -58.09 -13.53
N ILE A 518 15.41 -58.74 -12.97
CA ILE A 518 14.43 -58.10 -12.06
C ILE A 518 14.02 -59.10 -10.97
N SER A 519 14.16 -58.69 -9.71
CA SER A 519 13.60 -59.38 -8.54
C SER A 519 12.48 -58.51 -7.98
N VAL A 520 11.25 -59.04 -7.93
CA VAL A 520 10.09 -58.33 -7.35
C VAL A 520 9.69 -59.03 -6.06
N ASP A 521 9.58 -58.27 -4.98
CA ASP A 521 9.03 -58.73 -3.69
C ASP A 521 7.65 -58.09 -3.49
N PHE A 522 6.63 -58.93 -3.45
CA PHE A 522 5.28 -58.55 -3.08
C PHE A 522 5.18 -58.70 -1.57
N SER A 523 5.25 -57.57 -0.87
CA SER A 523 5.19 -57.52 0.58
C SER A 523 4.01 -56.68 1.06
N ARG A 524 3.52 -56.98 2.25
CA ARG A 524 2.60 -56.10 2.99
C ARG A 524 3.33 -55.50 4.17
N THR A 525 3.19 -54.20 4.38
CA THR A 525 3.68 -53.52 5.58
C THR A 525 2.51 -53.06 6.43
N TYR A 526 2.50 -53.46 7.70
CA TYR A 526 1.62 -52.87 8.72
C TYR A 526 2.34 -51.74 9.45
N ASN A 527 1.63 -50.64 9.71
CA ASN A 527 2.09 -49.49 10.50
C ASN A 527 0.98 -49.08 11.49
N SER A 528 1.29 -49.07 12.78
CA SER A 528 0.28 -48.84 13.83
C SER A 528 -0.24 -47.40 13.90
N GLN A 529 0.50 -46.44 13.35
CA GLN A 529 0.13 -45.02 13.31
C GLN A 529 -0.45 -44.60 11.94
N ASP A 530 -0.42 -45.51 10.95
CA ASP A 530 -0.98 -45.22 9.64
C ASP A 530 -2.51 -45.33 9.69
N LYS A 531 -3.19 -44.19 9.55
CA LYS A 531 -4.66 -44.09 9.60
C LYS A 531 -5.32 -44.36 8.26
N ARG A 532 -4.55 -44.55 7.19
CA ARG A 532 -5.05 -44.78 5.83
C ARG A 532 -5.67 -46.16 5.74
N SER A 533 -6.77 -46.27 5.00
CA SER A 533 -7.44 -47.55 4.73
C SER A 533 -7.11 -47.99 3.31
N THR A 534 -6.39 -49.11 3.19
CA THR A 534 -6.06 -49.72 1.90
C THR A 534 -6.85 -50.99 1.67
N SER A 535 -6.54 -51.71 0.59
CA SER A 535 -7.11 -53.02 0.27
C SER A 535 -6.97 -54.06 1.39
N PHE A 536 -6.00 -53.88 2.30
CA PHE A 536 -5.74 -54.79 3.43
C PHE A 536 -6.23 -54.25 4.78
N GLY A 537 -6.92 -53.11 4.79
CA GLY A 537 -7.46 -52.46 5.98
C GLY A 537 -6.61 -51.30 6.49
N THR A 538 -7.05 -50.69 7.59
CA THR A 538 -6.36 -49.52 8.18
C THR A 538 -4.95 -49.88 8.64
N GLY A 539 -3.98 -49.06 8.22
CA GLY A 539 -2.58 -49.18 8.59
C GLY A 539 -1.79 -50.22 7.81
N TRP A 540 -2.39 -50.88 6.82
CA TRP A 540 -1.67 -51.77 5.92
C TRP A 540 -1.34 -51.04 4.61
N SER A 541 -0.17 -51.32 4.04
CA SER A 541 0.25 -50.91 2.70
C SER A 541 0.76 -52.13 1.92
N PHE A 542 0.74 -52.07 0.59
CA PHE A 542 1.20 -53.15 -0.27
C PHE A 542 2.37 -52.73 -1.16
N GLY A 543 3.33 -53.63 -1.33
CA GLY A 543 4.64 -53.47 -1.99
C GLY A 543 4.63 -53.10 -3.48
N PHE A 544 3.49 -52.70 -4.04
CA PHE A 544 3.39 -52.12 -5.37
C PHE A 544 2.73 -50.73 -5.39
N GLU A 545 2.23 -50.25 -4.25
CA GLU A 545 1.46 -49.01 -4.15
C GLU A 545 2.41 -47.84 -3.89
N GLY A 546 2.88 -47.21 -4.98
CA GLY A 546 3.60 -45.94 -4.94
C GLY A 546 2.73 -44.81 -5.44
N PHE A 547 2.78 -43.65 -4.77
CA PHE A 547 2.05 -42.45 -5.18
C PHE A 547 2.94 -41.23 -5.01
N CYS A 548 2.80 -40.27 -5.91
CA CYS A 548 3.32 -38.92 -5.75
C CYS A 548 2.14 -37.96 -5.86
N GLU A 549 1.85 -37.24 -4.79
CA GLU A 549 0.73 -36.31 -4.71
C GLU A 549 1.14 -34.98 -4.07
N ASP A 550 0.40 -33.92 -4.40
CA ASP A 550 0.48 -32.67 -3.65
C ASP A 550 0.09 -32.93 -2.22
N TYR A 551 0.88 -32.40 -1.29
CA TYR A 551 0.56 -32.53 0.11
C TYR A 551 -0.69 -31.72 0.46
N LYS A 552 -1.58 -32.34 1.23
CA LYS A 552 -2.82 -31.73 1.70
C LYS A 552 -2.85 -31.77 3.21
N TYR A 553 -3.11 -30.63 3.82
CA TYR A 553 -3.26 -30.52 5.25
C TYR A 553 -4.70 -30.12 5.59
N THR A 554 -5.38 -30.94 6.37
CA THR A 554 -6.71 -30.62 6.91
C THR A 554 -6.58 -30.32 8.39
N PHE A 555 -7.07 -29.16 8.82
CA PHE A 555 -7.12 -28.81 10.24
C PHE A 555 -8.54 -28.40 10.66
N VAL A 556 -8.78 -28.51 11.96
CA VAL A 556 -10.06 -28.18 12.58
C VAL A 556 -9.93 -26.81 13.23
N LEU A 557 -10.76 -25.86 12.81
CA LEU A 557 -10.87 -24.52 13.36
C LEU A 557 -11.47 -24.55 14.78
N GLU A 558 -11.34 -23.46 15.53
CA GLU A 558 -11.88 -23.34 16.90
C GLU A 558 -13.40 -23.54 16.97
N ASP A 559 -14.11 -23.20 15.90
CA ASP A 559 -15.56 -23.40 15.77
C ASP A 559 -15.96 -24.83 15.37
N GLY A 560 -14.98 -25.73 15.19
CA GLY A 560 -15.17 -27.12 14.82
C GLY A 560 -15.31 -27.39 13.33
N THR A 561 -15.26 -26.35 12.48
CA THR A 561 -15.23 -26.52 11.02
C THR A 561 -13.85 -27.00 10.56
N THR A 562 -13.76 -27.57 9.35
CA THR A 562 -12.49 -28.07 8.80
C THR A 562 -12.11 -27.30 7.54
N GLU A 563 -10.85 -26.87 7.46
CA GLU A 563 -10.26 -26.30 6.25
C GLU A 563 -9.15 -27.21 5.72
N GLU A 564 -9.07 -27.34 4.39
CA GLU A 564 -8.02 -28.08 3.69
C GLU A 564 -7.13 -27.09 2.93
N ILE A 565 -5.82 -27.15 3.15
CA ILE A 565 -4.81 -26.40 2.41
C ILE A 565 -4.02 -27.38 1.55
N ILE A 566 -3.88 -27.06 0.26
CA ILE A 566 -3.06 -27.84 -0.69
C ILE A 566 -1.72 -27.13 -0.89
N PHE A 567 -0.63 -27.88 -0.74
CA PHE A 567 0.75 -27.42 -0.88
C PHE A 567 1.30 -27.91 -2.22
N ASP A 568 1.08 -27.17 -3.29
CA ASP A 568 1.53 -27.50 -4.67
C ASP A 568 3.07 -27.59 -4.84
N TYR A 569 3.81 -27.02 -3.88
CA TYR A 569 5.27 -27.06 -3.82
C TYR A 569 5.81 -28.17 -2.90
N LEU A 570 4.98 -28.93 -2.19
CA LEU A 570 5.41 -30.03 -1.34
C LEU A 570 4.79 -31.34 -1.86
N LYS A 571 5.64 -32.27 -2.30
CA LYS A 571 5.21 -33.60 -2.74
C LYS A 571 5.41 -34.61 -1.64
N GLY A 572 4.36 -35.36 -1.33
CA GLY A 572 4.47 -36.61 -0.59
C GLY A 572 4.65 -37.77 -1.57
N VAL A 573 5.78 -38.45 -1.49
CA VAL A 573 6.08 -39.64 -2.29
C VAL A 573 6.05 -40.87 -1.40
N ARG A 574 5.00 -41.68 -1.57
CA ARG A 574 4.86 -42.95 -0.84
C ARG A 574 5.65 -44.03 -1.55
N LEU A 575 6.52 -44.69 -0.80
CA LEU A 575 7.29 -45.82 -1.26
C LEU A 575 6.51 -47.13 -1.07
N PRO A 576 6.84 -48.18 -1.83
CA PRO A 576 6.18 -49.48 -1.72
C PRO A 576 6.23 -50.13 -0.33
N ASP A 577 7.23 -49.79 0.48
CA ASP A 577 7.34 -50.29 1.85
C ASP A 577 6.40 -49.57 2.83
N GLY A 578 5.63 -48.59 2.36
CA GLY A 578 4.70 -47.78 3.14
C GLY A 578 5.33 -46.52 3.74
N SER A 579 6.66 -46.35 3.63
CA SER A 579 7.33 -45.11 4.02
C SER A 579 6.94 -43.96 3.10
N THR A 580 6.99 -42.74 3.63
CA THR A 580 6.75 -41.53 2.83
C THR A 580 8.00 -40.66 2.82
N LEU A 581 8.44 -40.29 1.63
CA LEU A 581 9.44 -39.25 1.40
C LEU A 581 8.73 -37.94 1.10
N SER A 582 9.35 -36.83 1.50
CA SER A 582 8.92 -35.47 1.16
C SER A 582 9.92 -34.83 0.22
N PHE A 583 9.38 -34.04 -0.71
CA PHE A 583 10.16 -33.25 -1.64
C PHE A 583 9.60 -31.84 -1.72
N THR A 584 10.45 -30.86 -1.46
CA THR A 584 10.08 -29.43 -1.47
C THR A 584 10.59 -28.79 -2.76
N LYS A 585 9.75 -28.01 -3.44
CA LYS A 585 10.11 -27.29 -4.67
C LYS A 585 11.00 -26.09 -4.34
N VAL A 586 12.21 -26.07 -4.89
CA VAL A 586 13.19 -24.97 -4.83
C VAL A 586 13.52 -24.55 -6.27
N GLY A 587 13.15 -23.32 -6.64
CA GLY A 587 13.11 -22.90 -8.04
C GLY A 587 12.21 -23.83 -8.88
N ASP A 588 12.77 -24.40 -9.95
CA ASP A 588 12.09 -25.35 -10.85
C ASP A 588 12.35 -26.82 -10.51
N THR A 589 12.99 -27.13 -9.38
CA THR A 589 13.36 -28.51 -9.02
C THR A 589 12.78 -28.93 -7.67
N TYR A 590 12.41 -30.20 -7.55
CA TYR A 590 12.03 -30.80 -6.27
C TYR A 590 13.27 -31.34 -5.57
N ARG A 591 13.56 -30.86 -4.36
CA ARG A 591 14.68 -31.33 -3.53
C ARG A 591 14.14 -32.23 -2.44
N SER A 592 14.76 -33.40 -2.28
CA SER A 592 14.45 -34.25 -1.13
C SER A 592 14.98 -33.61 0.14
N ASP A 593 14.18 -33.70 1.20
CA ASP A 593 14.62 -33.33 2.54
C ASP A 593 15.62 -34.35 3.13
N ASN A 594 15.78 -35.50 2.47
CA ASN A 594 16.90 -36.43 2.67
C ASN A 594 17.87 -36.31 1.49
N SER A 595 19.05 -35.72 1.73
CA SER A 595 20.05 -35.39 0.70
C SER A 595 20.59 -36.56 -0.14
N SER A 596 20.23 -37.80 0.22
CA SER A 596 20.57 -39.01 -0.54
C SER A 596 19.58 -39.37 -1.66
N ASN A 597 18.40 -38.73 -1.72
CA ASN A 597 17.36 -39.02 -2.70
C ASN A 597 17.25 -37.92 -3.77
N THR A 598 16.96 -38.30 -5.02
CA THR A 598 16.68 -37.40 -6.14
C THR A 598 15.29 -37.67 -6.69
N PHE A 599 14.56 -36.61 -7.05
CA PHE A 599 13.24 -36.70 -7.68
C PHE A 599 13.17 -35.73 -8.86
N VAL A 600 12.99 -36.27 -10.06
CA VAL A 600 13.07 -35.55 -11.34
C VAL A 600 11.74 -35.68 -12.06
N GLU A 601 11.10 -34.55 -12.38
CA GLU A 601 9.99 -34.50 -13.31
C GLU A 601 10.54 -34.56 -14.75
N ASN A 602 10.14 -35.60 -15.49
CA ASN A 602 10.53 -35.83 -16.87
C ASN A 602 9.68 -34.98 -17.82
N ALA A 603 10.18 -34.72 -19.03
CA ALA A 603 9.50 -33.89 -20.04
C ALA A 603 8.11 -34.44 -20.49
N ASP A 604 7.81 -35.69 -20.17
CA ASP A 604 6.53 -36.35 -20.44
C ASP A 604 5.53 -36.28 -19.27
N GLY A 605 5.89 -35.60 -18.17
CA GLY A 605 5.08 -35.49 -16.94
C GLY A 605 5.20 -36.70 -16.00
N SER A 606 6.10 -37.65 -16.28
CA SER A 606 6.45 -38.74 -15.34
C SER A 606 7.52 -38.28 -14.33
N PHE A 607 7.73 -39.05 -13.26
CA PHE A 607 8.72 -38.73 -12.22
C PHE A 607 9.71 -39.89 -12.01
N THR A 608 11.00 -39.59 -11.80
CA THR A 608 12.09 -40.57 -11.53
C THR A 608 12.97 -40.22 -10.35
#